data_AF-A0A4S8KY30-F1
#
_entry.id   AF-A0A4S8KY30-F1
#
_cell.length_a   1.000
_cell.length_b   1.000
_cell.length_c   1.000
_cell.angle_alpha   90.00
_cell.angle_beta   90.00
_cell.angle_gamma   90.00
#
_symmetry.space_group_name_H-M   'P 1'
#
loop_
_entity.id
_entity.type
_entity.pdbx_description
1 polymer ?
#
loop_
_entity_poly.entity_id
_entity_poly.type
_entity_poly.pdbx_seq_one_letter_code
_entity_poly.pdbx_strand_id
1 'polypeptide(L)'
;NFLQGISSLSKITRQEHNEISCFLLSIIIDIPLPGSFSSMCLIRCVCALVDFLYLAQYPIHTDKTLKLLGDSLQKFHKNKDIFVDLGIQPHFRLPKLHFLNHYIQKIRYIGPYDNYNTEQTERLHSNFAKDGYQASNKKDEYTQMTK
;
A
#
# COMPACT_ATOMS: atom_id res chain seq x y z
N ASN A 1 6.39 0.54 18.61
CA ASN A 1 7.84 0.41 18.91
C ASN A 1 8.24 -1.05 18.74
N PHE A 2 8.97 -1.38 17.66
CA PHE A 2 9.27 -2.75 17.27
C PHE A 2 10.45 -3.31 18.10
N LEU A 3 10.15 -3.90 19.27
CA LEU A 3 11.15 -4.41 20.23
C LEU A 3 12.04 -5.54 19.67
N GLN A 4 11.63 -6.23 18.60
CA GLN A 4 12.39 -7.30 17.94
C GLN A 4 12.84 -6.94 16.50
N GLY A 5 12.77 -5.65 16.14
CA GLY A 5 13.00 -5.20 14.76
C GLY A 5 11.83 -5.51 13.82
N ILE A 6 11.97 -5.09 12.55
CA ILE A 6 10.93 -5.22 11.52
C ILE A 6 11.07 -6.49 10.66
N SER A 7 12.20 -7.19 10.77
CA SER A 7 12.59 -8.29 9.87
C SER A 7 11.81 -9.59 10.10
N SER A 8 11.26 -9.80 11.30
CA SER A 8 10.51 -11.00 11.68
C SER A 8 8.99 -10.87 11.47
N LEU A 9 8.52 -9.72 10.99
CA LEU A 9 7.09 -9.46 10.85
C LEU A 9 6.48 -10.28 9.71
N SER A 10 5.37 -10.96 10.00
CA SER A 10 4.54 -11.66 9.02
C SER A 10 3.08 -11.26 9.24
N LYS A 11 2.29 -11.15 8.16
CA LYS A 11 0.89 -10.67 8.20
C LYS A 11 0.74 -9.27 8.83
N ILE A 12 1.51 -8.32 8.32
CA ILE A 12 1.57 -6.93 8.78
C ILE A 12 0.21 -6.25 8.54
N THR A 13 -0.36 -5.69 9.60
CA THR A 13 -1.59 -4.89 9.56
C THR A 13 -1.34 -3.51 8.93
N ARG A 14 -2.41 -2.86 8.48
CA ARG A 14 -2.34 -1.48 7.94
C ARG A 14 -1.68 -0.50 8.91
N GLN A 15 -1.99 -0.62 10.20
CA GLN A 15 -1.42 0.23 11.24
C GLN A 15 0.09 0.00 11.38
N GLU A 16 0.53 -1.25 11.45
CA GLU A 16 1.95 -1.59 11.54
C GLU A 16 2.73 -1.11 10.29
N HIS A 17 2.16 -1.22 9.09
CA HIS A 17 2.78 -0.69 7.88
C HIS A 17 2.99 0.82 7.95
N ASN A 18 2.03 1.56 8.51
CA ASN A 18 2.15 3.01 8.70
C ASN A 18 3.22 3.35 9.75
N GLU A 19 3.27 2.61 10.86
CA GLU A 19 4.31 2.78 11.89
C GLU A 19 5.72 2.51 11.33
N ILE A 20 5.89 1.46 10.53
CA ILE A 20 7.15 1.15 9.85
C ILE A 20 7.53 2.30 8.90
N SER A 21 6.56 2.80 8.12
CA SER A 21 6.80 3.89 7.18
C SER A 21 7.25 5.17 7.89
N CYS A 22 6.62 5.53 9.00
CA CYS A 22 7.02 6.66 9.84
C CYS A 22 8.42 6.47 10.43
N PHE A 23 8.73 5.28 10.95
CA PHE A 23 10.04 4.97 11.51
C PHE A 23 11.15 5.07 10.46
N LEU A 24 10.94 4.51 9.26
CA LEU A 24 11.88 4.62 8.15
C LEU A 24 12.07 6.07 7.69
N LEU A 25 11.01 6.88 7.70
CA LEU A 25 11.09 8.30 7.39
C LEU A 25 11.98 9.06 8.39
N SER A 26 11.82 8.79 9.69
CA SER A 26 12.66 9.39 10.74
C SER A 26 14.13 9.08 10.51
N ILE A 27 14.48 7.83 10.19
CA ILE A 27 15.86 7.45 9.86
C ILE A 27 16.36 8.27 8.67
N ILE A 28 15.58 8.35 7.59
CA ILE A 28 15.98 9.03 6.35
C ILE A 28 16.24 10.52 6.56
N ILE A 29 15.47 11.18 7.44
CA ILE A 29 15.67 12.60 7.77
C ILE A 29 17.04 12.83 8.42
N ASP A 30 17.52 11.88 9.21
CA ASP A 30 18.77 11.98 9.96
C ASP A 30 20.00 11.47 9.18
N ILE A 31 19.85 10.99 7.94
CA ILE A 31 20.98 10.50 7.14
C ILE A 31 21.83 11.68 6.61
N PRO A 32 23.13 11.73 6.94
CA PRO A 32 24.05 12.64 6.27
C PRO A 32 24.30 12.14 4.85
N LEU A 33 24.00 12.97 3.85
CA LEU A 33 24.29 12.64 2.46
C LEU A 33 25.74 12.98 2.12
N PRO A 34 26.45 12.13 1.36
CA PRO A 34 27.80 12.43 0.89
C PRO A 34 27.78 13.64 -0.06
N GLY A 35 28.77 14.53 0.01
CA GLY A 35 28.90 15.69 -0.89
C GLY A 35 28.00 16.88 -0.52
N SER A 36 27.72 17.75 -1.50
CA SER A 36 26.85 18.94 -1.37
C SER A 36 25.39 18.68 -1.73
N PHE A 37 24.97 17.41 -1.77
CA PHE A 37 23.59 17.04 -2.10
C PHE A 37 22.64 17.44 -0.98
N SER A 38 21.51 18.04 -1.36
CA SER A 38 20.50 18.47 -0.39
C SER A 38 19.61 17.30 0.02
N SER A 39 19.61 16.97 1.32
CA SER A 39 18.66 16.01 1.90
C SER A 39 17.20 16.41 1.70
N MET A 40 16.93 17.67 1.36
CA MET A 40 15.56 18.15 1.08
C MET A 40 14.90 17.43 -0.10
N CYS A 41 15.65 17.13 -1.17
CA CYS A 41 15.10 16.40 -2.31
C CYS A 41 14.77 14.95 -1.91
N LEU A 42 15.66 14.31 -1.14
CA LEU A 42 15.44 12.97 -0.60
C LEU A 42 14.21 12.93 0.30
N ILE A 43 14.13 13.81 1.29
CA ILE A 43 13.01 13.89 2.23
C ILE A 43 11.70 14.14 1.47
N ARG A 44 11.66 15.12 0.55
CA ARG A 44 10.47 15.40 -0.27
C ARG A 44 10.06 14.20 -1.10
N CYS A 45 11.01 13.48 -1.68
CA CYS A 45 10.73 12.31 -2.49
C CYS A 45 10.11 11.19 -1.65
N VAL A 46 10.70 10.89 -0.49
CA VAL A 46 10.23 9.80 0.38
C VAL A 46 8.90 10.18 1.02
N CYS A 47 8.74 11.40 1.55
CA CYS A 47 7.45 11.89 2.07
C CYS A 47 6.36 11.79 1.00
N ALA A 48 6.64 12.22 -0.24
CA ALA A 48 5.66 12.16 -1.31
C ALA A 48 5.22 10.72 -1.65
N LEU A 49 6.15 9.74 -1.56
CA LEU A 49 5.81 8.34 -1.76
C LEU A 49 4.99 7.77 -0.59
N VAL A 50 5.34 8.11 0.65
CA VAL A 50 4.59 7.71 1.84
C VAL A 50 3.18 8.31 1.82
N ASP A 51 3.05 9.60 1.48
CA ASP A 51 1.77 10.28 1.30
C ASP A 51 0.92 9.58 0.24
N PHE A 52 1.51 9.22 -0.90
CA PHE A 52 0.83 8.45 -1.93
C PHE A 52 0.31 7.12 -1.40
N LEU A 53 1.17 6.35 -0.73
CA LEU A 53 0.80 5.03 -0.18
C LEU A 53 -0.29 5.15 0.88
N TYR A 54 -0.25 6.19 1.73
CA TYR A 54 -1.26 6.41 2.76
C TYR A 54 -2.62 6.80 2.15
N LEU A 55 -2.62 7.71 1.16
CA LEU A 55 -3.83 8.10 0.45
C LEU A 55 -4.42 6.93 -0.36
N ALA A 56 -3.57 6.13 -1.00
CA ALA A 56 -3.98 4.97 -1.81
C ALA A 56 -4.71 3.87 -1.02
N GLN A 57 -4.59 3.89 0.31
CA GLN A 57 -5.26 2.97 1.24
C GLN A 57 -6.64 3.46 1.70
N TYR A 58 -7.09 4.63 1.27
CA TYR A 58 -8.39 5.14 1.70
C TYR A 58 -9.52 4.25 1.17
N PRO A 59 -10.47 3.84 2.03
CA PRO A 59 -11.56 2.96 1.62
C PRO A 59 -12.53 3.68 0.67
N ILE A 60 -12.55 5.02 0.70
CA ILE A 60 -13.39 5.85 -0.16
C ILE A 60 -12.55 7.06 -0.60
N HIS A 61 -12.59 7.35 -1.89
CA HIS A 61 -11.94 8.53 -2.45
C HIS A 61 -12.97 9.60 -2.84
N THR A 62 -12.59 10.85 -2.62
CA THR A 62 -13.28 12.03 -3.14
C THR A 62 -12.40 12.67 -4.21
N ASP A 63 -12.94 13.60 -5.00
CA ASP A 63 -12.11 14.35 -5.96
C ASP A 63 -10.93 15.06 -5.30
N LYS A 64 -11.10 15.51 -4.05
CA LYS A 64 -10.03 16.11 -3.25
C LYS A 64 -8.93 15.09 -2.95
N THR A 65 -9.27 13.89 -2.47
CA THR A 65 -8.25 12.88 -2.14
C THR A 65 -7.60 12.29 -3.38
N LEU A 66 -8.32 12.18 -4.50
CA LEU A 66 -7.74 11.82 -5.80
C LEU A 66 -6.76 12.87 -6.31
N LYS A 67 -7.08 14.16 -6.14
CA LYS A 67 -6.15 15.25 -6.47
C LYS A 67 -4.89 15.16 -5.61
N LEU A 68 -5.04 14.99 -4.29
CA LEU A 68 -3.90 14.82 -3.38
C LEU A 68 -3.03 13.62 -3.76
N LEU A 69 -3.64 12.52 -4.21
CA LEU A 69 -2.94 11.32 -4.67
C LEU A 69 -2.14 11.59 -5.96
N GLY A 70 -2.68 12.38 -6.88
CA GLY A 70 -1.95 12.83 -8.07
C GLY A 70 -0.80 13.79 -7.73
N ASP A 71 -1.07 14.75 -6.86
CA ASP A 71 -0.09 15.75 -6.41
C ASP A 71 1.09 15.07 -5.69
N SER A 72 0.85 14.04 -4.87
CA SER A 72 1.91 13.28 -4.21
C SER A 72 2.75 12.49 -5.20
N LEU A 73 2.13 11.82 -6.19
CA LEU A 73 2.89 11.11 -7.23
C LEU A 73 3.73 12.07 -8.09
N GLN A 74 3.19 13.25 -8.40
CA GLN A 74 3.94 14.28 -9.13
C GLN A 74 5.13 14.80 -8.31
N LYS A 75 4.94 15.06 -7.02
CA LYS A 75 6.03 15.45 -6.10
C LYS A 75 7.10 14.38 -6.03
N PHE A 76 6.72 13.11 -5.96
CA PHE A 76 7.67 11.99 -6.00
C PHE A 76 8.49 12.03 -7.30
N HIS A 77 7.83 12.14 -8.46
CA HIS A 77 8.51 12.19 -9.74
C HIS A 77 9.43 13.40 -9.93
N LYS A 78 9.11 14.55 -9.31
CA LYS A 78 9.96 15.75 -9.34
C LYS A 78 11.26 15.60 -8.53
N ASN A 79 11.29 14.71 -7.53
CA ASN A 79 12.42 14.62 -6.60
C ASN A 79 13.19 13.28 -6.68
N LYS A 80 12.65 12.24 -7.34
CA LYS A 80 13.25 10.89 -7.39
C LYS A 80 14.65 10.82 -8.00
N ASP A 81 15.02 11.80 -8.81
CA ASP A 81 16.33 11.80 -9.48
C ASP A 81 17.49 11.92 -8.48
N ILE A 82 17.22 12.36 -7.24
CA ILE A 82 18.20 12.32 -6.13
C ILE A 82 18.77 10.90 -5.90
N PHE A 83 17.99 9.85 -6.12
CA PHE A 83 18.48 8.48 -5.99
C PHE A 83 19.39 8.05 -7.14
N VAL A 84 19.24 8.69 -8.31
CA VAL A 84 20.15 8.52 -9.45
C VAL A 84 21.44 9.27 -9.18
N ASP A 85 21.34 10.52 -8.70
CA ASP A 85 22.48 11.37 -8.35
C ASP A 85 23.36 10.75 -7.26
N LEU A 86 22.74 10.09 -6.28
CA LEU A 86 23.42 9.34 -5.22
C LEU A 86 23.96 7.98 -5.69
N GLY A 87 23.72 7.59 -6.94
CA GLY A 87 24.15 6.29 -7.49
C GLY A 87 23.42 5.07 -6.91
N ILE A 88 22.30 5.27 -6.20
CA ILE A 88 21.52 4.22 -5.56
C ILE A 88 20.74 3.41 -6.60
N GLN A 89 20.18 4.10 -7.60
CA GLN A 89 19.34 3.48 -8.63
C GLN A 89 19.64 4.12 -10.00
N PRO A 90 19.99 3.34 -11.05
CA PRO A 90 20.34 3.92 -12.34
C PRO A 90 19.14 4.53 -13.08
N HIS A 91 17.93 4.00 -12.86
CA HIS A 91 16.70 4.55 -13.44
C HIS A 91 15.44 4.11 -12.69
N PHE A 92 14.37 4.89 -12.84
CA PHE A 92 13.05 4.62 -12.26
C PHE A 92 12.04 3.96 -13.22
N ARG A 93 12.52 3.25 -14.26
CA ARG A 93 11.67 2.42 -15.15
C ARG A 93 11.23 1.11 -14.49
N LEU A 94 10.69 1.20 -13.28
CA LEU A 94 10.24 0.06 -12.51
C LEU A 94 8.75 -0.20 -12.84
N PRO A 95 8.36 -1.40 -13.30
CA PRO A 95 6.97 -1.69 -13.67
C PRO A 95 5.96 -1.36 -12.56
N LYS A 96 6.32 -1.67 -11.30
CA LYS A 96 5.48 -1.36 -10.11
C LYS A 96 5.29 0.14 -9.92
N LEU A 97 6.32 0.94 -10.16
CA LEU A 97 6.26 2.39 -10.03
C LEU A 97 5.49 3.02 -11.18
N HIS A 98 5.65 2.49 -12.40
CA HIS A 98 4.88 2.90 -13.57
C HIS A 98 3.38 2.66 -13.36
N PHE A 99 3.02 1.54 -12.74
CA PHE A 99 1.64 1.19 -12.41
C PHE A 99 0.94 2.24 -11.53
N LEU A 100 1.68 2.94 -10.65
CA LEU A 100 1.12 4.00 -9.79
C LEU A 100 0.47 5.13 -10.60
N ASN A 101 0.95 5.41 -11.82
CA ASN A 101 0.34 6.42 -12.70
C ASN A 101 -1.09 6.05 -13.12
N HIS A 102 -1.40 4.75 -13.17
CA HIS A 102 -2.73 4.26 -13.52
C HIS A 102 -3.65 4.12 -12.31
N TYR A 103 -3.13 4.31 -11.09
CA TYR A 103 -3.88 4.06 -9.86
C TYR A 103 -5.11 4.97 -9.73
N ILE A 104 -4.96 6.27 -10.04
CA ILE A 104 -6.06 7.25 -10.00
C ILE A 104 -7.15 6.89 -11.01
N GLN A 105 -6.76 6.52 -12.24
CA GLN A 105 -7.71 6.10 -13.27
C GLN A 105 -8.46 4.84 -12.81
N LYS A 106 -7.73 3.84 -12.28
CA LYS A 106 -8.34 2.61 -11.77
C LYS A 106 -9.34 2.86 -10.63
N ILE A 107 -9.01 3.72 -9.67
CA ILE A 107 -9.95 4.09 -8.60
C ILE A 107 -11.23 4.69 -9.18
N ARG A 108 -11.13 5.55 -10.21
CA ARG A 108 -12.31 6.17 -10.84
C ARG A 108 -13.19 5.16 -11.58
N TYR A 109 -12.60 4.17 -12.24
CA TYR A 109 -13.35 3.20 -13.07
C TYR A 109 -13.86 1.99 -12.28
N ILE A 110 -13.12 1.55 -11.26
CA ILE A 110 -13.33 0.26 -10.59
C ILE A 110 -13.66 0.45 -9.10
N GLY A 111 -13.41 1.64 -8.54
CA GLY A 111 -13.48 1.92 -7.12
C GLY A 111 -12.15 1.64 -6.39
N PRO A 112 -12.03 2.04 -5.11
CA PRO A 112 -10.87 1.75 -4.28
C PRO A 112 -10.64 0.25 -4.10
N TYR A 113 -9.37 -0.14 -4.00
CA TYR A 113 -8.95 -1.54 -3.88
C TYR A 113 -9.40 -2.23 -2.57
N ASP A 114 -9.89 -1.49 -1.57
CA ASP A 114 -10.42 -2.05 -0.32
C ASP A 114 -11.71 -2.88 -0.55
N ASN A 115 -12.44 -2.63 -1.64
CA ASN A 115 -13.60 -3.44 -2.06
C ASN A 115 -13.21 -4.79 -2.69
N TYR A 116 -11.91 -5.07 -2.85
CA TYR A 116 -11.39 -6.36 -3.32
C TYR A 116 -10.63 -7.12 -2.22
N ASN A 117 -10.93 -6.84 -0.96
CA ASN A 117 -10.39 -7.62 0.14
C ASN A 117 -10.97 -9.05 0.07
N THR A 118 -10.13 -10.02 -0.30
CA THR A 118 -10.52 -11.43 -0.35
C THR A 118 -10.90 -11.96 1.04
N GLU A 119 -10.54 -11.28 2.13
CA GLU A 119 -10.96 -11.66 3.48
C GLU A 119 -12.50 -11.65 3.64
N GLN A 120 -13.21 -10.73 2.97
CA GLN A 120 -14.67 -10.71 3.02
C GLN A 120 -15.25 -11.92 2.28
N THR A 121 -14.74 -12.22 1.09
CA THR A 121 -15.14 -13.42 0.34
C THR A 121 -14.70 -14.72 1.04
N GLU A 122 -13.55 -14.74 1.71
CA GLU A 122 -13.04 -15.89 2.45
C GLU A 122 -13.84 -16.14 3.73
N ARG A 123 -14.24 -15.09 4.46
CA ARG A 123 -15.17 -15.20 5.59
C ARG A 123 -16.52 -15.72 5.13
N LEU A 124 -17.03 -15.22 4.00
CA LEU A 124 -18.26 -15.73 3.39
C LEU A 124 -18.12 -17.20 2.98
N HIS A 125 -17.01 -17.59 2.34
CA HIS A 125 -16.73 -18.98 2.00
C HIS A 125 -16.58 -19.88 3.24
N SER A 126 -16.04 -19.38 4.36
CA SER A 126 -15.97 -20.16 5.60
C SER A 126 -17.36 -20.36 6.21
N ASN A 127 -18.11 -19.27 6.42
CA ASN A 127 -19.42 -19.30 7.07
C ASN A 127 -20.47 -20.06 6.23
N PHE A 128 -20.51 -19.83 4.92
CA PHE A 128 -21.53 -20.41 4.05
C PHE A 128 -21.14 -21.76 3.47
N ALA A 129 -19.87 -21.96 3.10
CA ALA A 129 -19.47 -23.22 2.47
C ALA A 129 -18.94 -24.23 3.49
N LYS A 130 -17.99 -23.85 4.34
CA LYS A 130 -17.32 -24.80 5.24
C LYS A 130 -18.16 -25.17 6.44
N ASP A 131 -18.74 -24.19 7.12
CA ASP A 131 -19.56 -24.44 8.32
C ASP A 131 -20.90 -25.08 7.93
N GLY A 132 -21.51 -24.64 6.83
CA GLY A 132 -22.70 -25.28 6.24
C GLY A 132 -22.46 -26.74 5.85
N TYR A 133 -21.31 -27.04 5.24
CA TYR A 133 -20.93 -28.41 4.90
C TYR A 133 -20.63 -29.26 6.14
N GLN A 134 -19.95 -28.72 7.15
CA GLN A 134 -19.67 -29.43 8.40
C GLN A 134 -20.94 -29.73 9.21
N ALA A 135 -21.93 -28.84 9.18
CA ALA A 135 -23.23 -29.05 9.81
C ALA A 135 -24.17 -29.98 9.02
N SER A 136 -23.82 -30.30 7.77
CA SER A 136 -24.58 -31.23 6.93
C SER A 136 -24.33 -32.69 7.32
N ASN A 137 -25.31 -33.55 7.06
CA ASN A 137 -25.13 -35.00 7.25
C ASN A 137 -24.33 -35.66 6.12
N LYS A 138 -23.74 -34.85 5.22
CA LYS A 138 -22.95 -35.26 4.04
C LYS A 138 -23.70 -36.13 3.03
N LYS A 139 -25.04 -36.02 3.01
CA LYS A 139 -25.95 -36.70 2.08
C LYS A 139 -26.96 -35.68 1.56
N ASP A 140 -26.99 -35.44 0.25
CA ASP A 140 -27.78 -34.36 -0.38
C ASP A 140 -27.46 -32.96 0.20
N GLU A 141 -26.16 -32.66 0.27
CA GLU A 141 -25.57 -31.47 0.91
C GLU A 141 -26.08 -30.15 0.31
N TYR A 142 -26.31 -30.11 -1.00
CA TYR A 142 -26.70 -28.90 -1.71
C TYR A 142 -28.01 -28.31 -1.16
N THR A 143 -29.02 -29.16 -0.91
CA THR A 143 -30.32 -28.72 -0.36
C THR A 143 -30.24 -28.31 1.11
N GLN A 144 -29.23 -28.79 1.84
CA GLN A 144 -29.02 -28.48 3.25
C GLN A 144 -28.23 -27.16 3.44
N MET A 145 -27.42 -26.78 2.46
CA MET A 145 -26.62 -25.55 2.48
C MET A 145 -27.34 -24.33 1.89
N THR A 146 -28.45 -24.51 1.17
CA THR A 146 -29.17 -23.43 0.45
C THR A 146 -30.53 -23.06 1.05
N LYS A 147 -30.81 -23.39 2.33
CA LYS A 147 -32.04 -22.97 3.02
C LYS A 147 -31.83 -21.73 3.88
#